data_AF-A0A1Y1W3I4-F1
#
_entry.id   AF-A0A1Y1W3I4-F1
#
_cell.length_a   1.000
_cell.length_b   1.000
_cell.length_c   1.000
_cell.angle_alpha   90.00
_cell.angle_beta   90.00
_cell.angle_gamma   90.00
#
_symmetry.space_group_name_H-M   'P 1'
#
loop_
_entity.id
_entity.type
_entity.pdbx_description
1 polymer ?
#
loop_
_entity_poly.entity_id
_entity_poly.type
_entity_poly.pdbx_seq_one_letter_code
_entity_poly.pdbx_strand_id
1 'polypeptide(L)'
;MFDVTSRITYKNVPNWHRDLVRVCENIPIVLCGNKVDIKERKVKAKTITFHRKKNLQYYDISAKSNYNFEKPFLWLARKLVGDNNLEFVQAPALAPPEVHVDANLMQQYNAELDAAAAQPLPEEDDDL
;
A
#
# COMPACT_ATOMS: atom_id res chain seq x y z
N MET A 1 2.89 -2.59 -6.96
CA MET A 1 1.55 -1.98 -6.79
C MET A 1 0.50 -3.01 -7.22
N PHE A 2 -0.69 -2.98 -6.65
CA PHE A 2 -1.84 -3.76 -7.11
C PHE A 2 -3.13 -2.93 -7.05
N ASP A 3 -4.23 -3.45 -7.61
CA ASP A 3 -5.54 -2.82 -7.66
C ASP A 3 -6.49 -3.48 -6.66
N VAL A 4 -7.04 -2.71 -5.71
CA VAL A 4 -7.93 -3.25 -4.66
C VAL A 4 -9.27 -3.78 -5.19
N THR A 5 -9.63 -3.42 -6.43
CA THR A 5 -10.83 -3.92 -7.12
C THR A 5 -10.57 -5.21 -7.91
N SER A 6 -9.31 -5.68 -7.97
CA SER A 6 -8.93 -6.84 -8.79
C SER A 6 -8.03 -7.82 -8.03
N ARG A 7 -8.62 -8.94 -7.56
CA ARG A 7 -7.92 -9.96 -6.76
C ARG A 7 -6.71 -10.56 -7.47
N ILE A 8 -6.76 -10.72 -8.80
CA ILE A 8 -5.66 -11.28 -9.58
C ILE A 8 -4.40 -10.40 -9.50
N THR A 9 -4.56 -9.08 -9.40
CA THR A 9 -3.40 -8.18 -9.29
C THR A 9 -2.67 -8.35 -7.95
N TYR A 10 -3.41 -8.61 -6.86
CA TYR A 10 -2.80 -8.91 -5.57
C TYR A 10 -2.14 -10.30 -5.55
N LYS A 11 -2.77 -11.31 -6.17
CA LYS A 11 -2.17 -12.65 -6.32
C LYS A 11 -0.82 -12.63 -7.04
N ASN A 12 -0.60 -11.69 -7.96
CA ASN A 12 0.66 -11.55 -8.68
C ASN A 12 1.75 -10.78 -7.92
N VAL A 13 1.45 -10.15 -6.78
CA VAL A 13 2.44 -9.38 -6.01
C VAL A 13 3.68 -10.19 -5.61
N PRO A 14 3.57 -11.45 -5.15
CA PRO A 14 4.75 -12.27 -4.83
C PRO A 14 5.67 -12.50 -6.03
N ASN A 15 5.11 -12.69 -7.24
CA ASN A 15 5.89 -12.86 -8.46
C ASN A 15 6.70 -11.59 -8.77
N TRP A 16 6.05 -10.42 -8.75
CA TRP A 16 6.73 -9.14 -8.96
C TRP A 16 7.81 -8.86 -7.92
N HIS A 17 7.54 -9.17 -6.65
CA HIS A 17 8.52 -9.02 -5.59
C HIS A 17 9.72 -9.95 -5.82
N ARG A 18 9.49 -11.23 -6.13
CA ARG A 18 10.55 -12.21 -6.41
C ARG A 18 11.44 -11.73 -7.55
N ASP A 19 10.85 -11.29 -8.65
CA ASP A 19 11.60 -10.90 -9.84
C ASP A 19 12.40 -9.61 -9.57
N LEU A 20 11.88 -8.69 -8.75
CA LEU A 20 12.59 -7.48 -8.31
C LEU A 20 13.79 -7.80 -7.40
N VAL A 21 13.58 -8.56 -6.33
CA VAL A 21 14.65 -8.84 -5.34
C VAL A 21 15.72 -9.77 -5.87
N ARG A 22 15.45 -10.50 -6.96
CA ARG A 22 16.44 -11.29 -7.68
C ARG A 22 17.53 -10.44 -8.32
N VAL A 23 17.22 -9.18 -8.67
CA VAL A 23 18.15 -8.25 -9.32
C VAL A 23 18.65 -7.19 -8.33
N CYS A 24 17.75 -6.67 -7.49
CA CYS A 24 18.05 -5.62 -6.52
C CYS A 24 17.84 -6.14 -5.10
N GLU A 25 18.93 -6.59 -4.47
CA GLU A 25 18.89 -7.06 -3.08
C GLU A 25 18.81 -5.88 -2.09
N ASN A 26 18.11 -6.09 -0.97
CA ASN A 26 18.07 -5.18 0.20
C ASN A 26 17.63 -3.72 -0.06
N ILE A 27 16.86 -3.46 -1.11
CA ILE A 27 16.27 -2.14 -1.35
C ILE A 27 14.99 -1.92 -0.52
N PRO A 28 14.70 -0.69 -0.07
CA PRO A 28 13.43 -0.38 0.58
C PRO A 28 12.29 -0.44 -0.44
N ILE A 29 11.22 -1.19 -0.11
CA ILE A 29 10.08 -1.43 -1.01
C ILE A 29 8.77 -1.07 -0.29
N VAL A 30 7.88 -0.39 -1.02
CA VAL A 30 6.52 -0.06 -0.56
C VAL A 30 5.49 -0.79 -1.42
N LEU A 31 4.58 -1.53 -0.77
CA LEU A 31 3.41 -2.12 -1.40
C LEU A 31 2.25 -1.12 -1.38
N CYS A 32 1.75 -0.74 -2.55
CA CYS A 32 0.60 0.15 -2.67
C CYS A 32 -0.63 -0.59 -3.21
N GLY A 33 -1.75 -0.49 -2.49
CA GLY A 33 -3.08 -0.89 -2.96
C GLY A 33 -3.82 0.30 -3.56
N ASN A 34 -3.94 0.35 -4.88
CA ASN A 34 -4.52 1.47 -5.62
C ASN A 34 -6.04 1.32 -5.84
N LYS A 35 -6.73 2.43 -6.14
CA LYS A 35 -8.17 2.56 -6.43
C LYS A 35 -9.10 2.43 -5.22
N VAL A 36 -8.66 2.89 -4.05
CA VAL A 36 -9.49 2.86 -2.83
C VAL A 36 -10.69 3.81 -2.87
N ASP A 37 -10.75 4.70 -3.86
CA ASP A 37 -11.93 5.52 -4.18
C ASP A 37 -13.12 4.69 -4.68
N ILE A 38 -12.90 3.47 -5.17
CA ILE A 38 -13.97 2.59 -5.65
C ILE A 38 -14.55 1.79 -4.47
N LYS A 39 -15.84 2.01 -4.18
CA LYS A 39 -16.56 1.35 -3.07
C LYS A 39 -16.53 -0.18 -3.14
N GLU A 40 -16.57 -0.76 -4.34
CA GLU A 40 -16.55 -2.22 -4.54
C GLU A 40 -15.13 -2.81 -4.40
N ARG A 41 -14.56 -2.69 -3.20
CA ARG A 41 -13.25 -3.24 -2.84
C ARG A 41 -13.29 -4.77 -2.81
N LYS A 42 -12.53 -5.43 -3.69
CA LYS A 42 -12.46 -6.91 -3.78
C LYS A 42 -11.32 -7.52 -2.95
N VAL A 43 -10.27 -6.74 -2.67
CA VAL A 43 -9.11 -7.12 -1.84
C VAL A 43 -9.20 -6.35 -0.52
N LYS A 44 -9.61 -7.02 0.56
CA LYS A 44 -9.85 -6.39 1.87
C LYS A 44 -8.57 -6.32 2.72
N ALA A 45 -8.51 -5.41 3.68
CA ALA A 45 -7.38 -5.25 4.61
C ALA A 45 -6.86 -6.58 5.18
N LYS A 46 -7.77 -7.43 5.68
CA LYS A 46 -7.45 -8.76 6.23
C LYS A 46 -6.73 -9.71 5.27
N THR A 47 -6.94 -9.56 3.96
CA THR A 47 -6.31 -10.42 2.95
C THR A 47 -4.92 -9.94 2.54
N ILE A 48 -4.56 -8.71 2.92
CA ILE A 48 -3.32 -8.06 2.51
C ILE A 48 -2.24 -8.35 3.55
N THR A 49 -1.68 -9.55 3.52
CA THR A 49 -0.67 -10.01 4.50
C THR A 49 0.76 -10.03 3.95
N PHE A 50 0.95 -9.93 2.64
CA PHE A 50 2.26 -10.10 1.98
C PHE A 50 3.31 -9.10 2.50
N HIS A 51 2.90 -7.86 2.75
CA HIS A 51 3.79 -6.82 3.26
C HIS A 51 4.37 -7.18 4.64
N ARG A 52 3.58 -7.80 5.53
CA ARG A 52 4.06 -8.27 6.84
C ARG A 52 5.03 -9.44 6.69
N LYS A 53 4.75 -10.38 5.79
CA LYS A 53 5.64 -11.53 5.50
C LYS A 53 7.01 -11.12 4.97
N LYS A 54 7.08 -10.02 4.20
CA LYS A 54 8.32 -9.52 3.58
C LYS A 54 8.87 -8.24 4.23
N ASN A 55 8.32 -7.82 5.36
CA ASN A 55 8.68 -6.57 6.06
C ASN A 55 8.65 -5.32 5.15
N LEU A 56 7.63 -5.23 4.31
CA LEU A 56 7.38 -4.10 3.42
C LEU A 56 6.41 -3.12 4.06
N GLN A 57 6.56 -1.83 3.75
CA GLN A 57 5.56 -0.85 4.10
C GLN A 57 4.33 -0.99 3.19
N TYR A 58 3.13 -0.86 3.73
CA TYR A 58 1.89 -0.86 2.96
C TYR A 58 1.16 0.49 3.06
N TYR A 59 0.59 0.93 1.94
CA TYR A 59 -0.35 2.06 1.91
C TYR A 59 -1.51 1.81 0.94
N ASP A 60 -2.71 2.16 1.40
CA ASP A 60 -3.88 2.38 0.55
C ASP A 60 -3.72 3.74 -0.16
N ILE A 61 -3.83 3.76 -1.49
CA ILE A 61 -3.71 4.97 -2.31
C ILE A 61 -4.84 5.08 -3.33
N SER A 62 -5.10 6.30 -3.79
CA SER A 62 -5.88 6.52 -5.02
C SER A 62 -5.22 7.58 -5.87
N ALA A 63 -4.80 7.17 -7.07
CA ALA A 63 -4.27 8.09 -8.06
C ALA A 63 -5.32 9.10 -8.56
N LYS A 64 -6.61 8.76 -8.54
CA LYS A 64 -7.67 9.63 -9.06
C LYS A 64 -8.04 10.76 -8.10
N SER A 65 -7.90 10.52 -6.80
CA SER A 65 -8.25 11.50 -5.76
C SER A 65 -7.04 12.11 -5.06
N ASN A 66 -5.83 11.71 -5.46
CA ASN A 66 -4.58 12.01 -4.78
C ASN A 66 -4.50 11.51 -3.32
N TYR A 67 -5.38 10.60 -2.90
CA TYR A 67 -5.37 10.05 -1.53
C TYR A 67 -4.07 9.29 -1.23
N ASN A 68 -3.40 9.69 -0.14
CA ASN A 68 -2.12 9.13 0.34
C ASN A 68 -0.99 9.10 -0.71
N PHE A 69 -1.09 9.88 -1.79
CA PHE A 69 -0.14 9.83 -2.90
C PHE A 69 1.32 10.04 -2.45
N GLU A 70 1.54 10.93 -1.48
CA GLU A 70 2.87 11.28 -0.99
C GLU A 70 3.49 10.24 -0.04
N LYS A 71 2.67 9.44 0.64
CA LYS A 71 3.13 8.56 1.74
C LYS A 71 4.17 7.52 1.28
N PRO A 72 4.01 6.82 0.14
CA PRO A 72 5.03 5.90 -0.36
C PRO A 72 6.37 6.59 -0.59
N PHE A 73 6.37 7.78 -1.19
CA PHE A 73 7.58 8.54 -1.49
C PHE A 73 8.25 9.06 -0.22
N LEU A 74 7.46 9.57 0.72
CA LEU A 74 7.97 10.06 1.99
C LEU A 74 8.64 8.95 2.80
N TRP A 75 8.02 7.77 2.88
CA TRP A 75 8.61 6.63 3.57
C TRP A 75 9.92 6.16 2.91
N LEU A 76 9.94 6.09 1.57
CA LEU A 76 11.15 5.76 0.82
C LEU A 76 12.26 6.80 1.05
N ALA A 77 11.93 8.09 1.02
CA ALA A 77 12.88 9.17 1.27
C ALA A 77 13.48 9.06 2.68
N ARG A 78 12.66 8.84 3.72
CA ARG A 78 13.11 8.62 5.11
C ARG A 78 14.07 7.43 5.21
N LYS A 79 13.76 6.31 4.54
CA LYS A 79 14.60 5.10 4.55
C LYS A 79 15.91 5.26 3.79
N LEU A 80 15.89 5.93 2.65
CA LEU A 80 17.07 6.13 1.80
C LEU A 80 18.04 7.17 2.40
N VAL A 81 17.50 8.23 3.01
CA VAL A 81 18.31 9.29 3.65
C VAL A 81 18.73 8.90 5.07
N GLY A 82 17.99 8.01 5.73
CA GLY A 82 18.25 7.61 7.11
C GLY A 82 17.73 8.62 8.15
N ASP A 83 16.84 9.53 7.75
CA ASP A 83 16.22 10.51 8.63
C ASP A 83 14.71 10.26 8.74
N ASN A 84 14.25 9.88 9.94
CA ASN A 84 12.84 9.63 10.21
C ASN A 84 12.01 10.93 10.33
N ASN A 85 12.66 12.07 10.55
CA ASN A 85 12.02 13.38 10.68
C ASN A 85 11.91 14.12 9.35
N LEU A 86 12.37 13.52 8.24
CA LEU A 86 12.22 14.09 6.91
C LEU A 86 10.74 14.30 6.60
N GLU A 87 10.39 15.50 6.15
CA GLU A 87 9.05 15.90 5.73
C GLU A 87 9.09 16.65 4.40
N PHE A 88 8.03 16.52 3.61
CA PHE A 88 7.87 17.33 2.41
C PHE A 88 7.36 18.72 2.80
N VAL A 89 8.15 19.74 2.48
CA VAL A 89 7.81 21.15 2.79
C VAL A 89 6.73 21.73 1.88
N GLN A 90 6.51 21.10 0.72
CA GLN A 90 5.55 21.54 -0.27
C GLN A 90 4.94 20.34 -0.99
N ALA A 91 3.64 20.39 -1.23
CA ALA A 91 2.96 19.42 -2.08
C ALA A 91 3.44 19.60 -3.53
N PRO A 92 3.74 18.52 -4.26
CA PRO A 92 4.04 18.61 -5.68
C PRO A 92 2.83 19.18 -6.43
N ALA A 93 3.07 19.81 -7.59
CA ALA A 93 2.02 20.26 -8.48
C ALA A 93 1.29 19.04 -9.08
N LEU A 94 0.27 18.56 -8.38
CA LEU A 94 -0.58 17.45 -8.82
C LEU A 94 -1.69 17.94 -9.73
N ALA A 95 -2.11 17.08 -10.65
CA ALA A 95 -3.36 17.29 -11.36
C ALA A 95 -4.52 17.39 -10.32
N PRO A 96 -5.52 18.26 -10.57
CA PRO A 96 -6.70 18.30 -9.72
C PRO A 96 -7.34 16.91 -9.59
N PRO A 97 -7.85 16.53 -8.40
CA PRO A 97 -8.47 15.23 -8.21
C PRO A 97 -9.71 15.10 -9.11
N GLU A 98 -9.81 13.97 -9.82
CA GLU A 98 -10.96 13.63 -10.66
C GLU A 98 -12.17 13.21 -9.82
N VAL A 99 -11.92 12.67 -8.61
CA VAL A 99 -12.95 12.15 -7.71
C VAL A 99 -12.64 12.54 -6.27
N HIS A 100 -13.69 12.79 -5.50
CA HIS A 100 -13.57 12.99 -4.06
C HIS A 100 -13.71 11.66 -3.34
N VAL A 101 -12.80 11.40 -2.40
CA VAL A 101 -12.90 10.23 -1.54
C VAL A 101 -13.81 10.55 -0.36
N ASP A 102 -14.67 9.61 -0.01
CA ASP A 102 -15.46 9.69 1.22
C ASP A 102 -14.53 9.53 2.44
N ALA A 103 -14.45 10.59 3.26
CA ALA A 103 -13.59 10.62 4.43
C ALA A 103 -13.98 9.54 5.47
N ASN A 104 -15.27 9.25 5.63
CA ASN A 104 -15.75 8.23 6.56
C ASN A 104 -15.30 6.83 6.10
N LEU A 105 -15.38 6.58 4.79
CA LEU A 105 -14.92 5.33 4.20
C LEU A 105 -13.41 5.14 4.37
N MET A 106 -12.62 6.21 4.21
CA MET A 106 -11.17 6.14 4.42
C MET A 106 -10.80 5.90 5.88
N GLN A 107 -11.51 6.52 6.82
CA GLN A 107 -11.34 6.22 8.24
C GLN A 107 -11.65 4.76 8.54
N GLN A 108 -12.73 4.22 7.97
CA GLN A 108 -13.05 2.80 8.10
C GLN A 108 -11.92 1.90 7.56
N TYR A 109 -11.39 2.18 6.36
CA TYR A 109 -10.30 1.38 5.80
C TYR A 109 -9.02 1.46 6.62
N ASN A 110 -8.68 2.64 7.15
CA ASN A 110 -7.53 2.77 8.04
C ASN A 110 -7.73 1.96 9.32
N ALA A 111 -8.91 2.03 9.95
CA ALA A 111 -9.23 1.21 11.12
C ALA A 111 -9.19 -0.30 10.84
N GLU A 112 -9.67 -0.73 9.67
CA GLU A 112 -9.60 -2.13 9.25
C GLU A 112 -8.15 -2.60 9.01
N LEU A 113 -7.29 -1.72 8.48
CA LEU A 113 -5.86 -2.00 8.32
C LEU A 113 -5.14 -2.10 9.66
N ASP A 114 -5.41 -1.18 10.59
CA ASP A 114 -4.82 -1.20 11.92
C ASP A 114 -5.26 -2.45 12.71
N ALA A 115 -6.55 -2.81 12.61
CA ALA A 115 -7.07 -4.04 13.20
C ALA A 115 -6.42 -5.29 12.58
N ALA A 116 -6.22 -5.32 11.26
CA ALA A 116 -5.56 -6.44 10.57
C ALA A 116 -4.07 -6.54 10.91
N ALA A 117 -3.39 -5.41 11.17
CA ALA A 117 -2.01 -5.38 11.62
C ALA A 117 -1.83 -5.94 13.04
N ALA A 118 -2.82 -5.71 13.92
CA ALA A 118 -2.83 -6.23 15.29
C ALA A 118 -3.13 -7.74 15.38
N GLN A 119 -3.74 -8.33 14.34
CA GLN A 119 -4.01 -9.77 14.31
C GLN A 119 -2.75 -10.57 13.95
N PRO A 120 -2.56 -11.78 14.52
CA PRO A 120 -1.50 -12.67 14.08
C PRO A 120 -1.66 -13.00 12.59
N LEU A 121 -0.54 -13.27 11.93
CA LEU A 121 -0.59 -13.74 10.55
C LEU A 121 -1.30 -15.10 10.53
N PRO A 122 -2.21 -15.35 9.57
CA PRO A 122 -2.77 -16.68 9.42
C PRO A 122 -1.63 -17.68 9.19
N GLU A 123 -1.76 -18.86 9.81
CA GLU A 123 -0.85 -19.99 9.56
C GLU A 123 -0.82 -20.29 8.06
N GLU A 124 0.34 -20.69 7.56
CA GLU A 124 0.55 -20.92 6.14
C GLU A 124 -0.28 -22.13 5.70
N ASP A 125 -1.50 -21.91 5.21
CA ASP A 125 -2.06 -22.82 4.24
C ASP A 125 -1.21 -22.68 2.97
N ASP A 126 -0.36 -23.69 2.77
CA ASP A 126 0.21 -24.09 1.49
C ASP A 126 -0.90 -24.07 0.44
N ASP A 127 -1.09 -22.93 -0.25
CA ASP A 127 -1.65 -22.79 -1.60
C ASP A 127 -1.92 -21.30 -1.90
N LEU A 128 -0.88 -20.57 -2.33
CA LEU A 128 -0.99 -19.34 -3.13
C LEU A 128 -0.10 -19.40 -4.36
#